data_AF-A0A3D3B184-F1
#
_entry.id   AF-A0A3D3B184-F1
#
_cell.length_a   1.000
_cell.length_b   1.000
_cell.length_c   1.000
_cell.angle_alpha   90.00
_cell.angle_beta   90.00
_cell.angle_gamma   90.00
#
_symmetry.space_group_name_H-M   'P 1'
#
loop_
_entity.id
_entity.type
_entity.pdbx_description
1 polymer ?
#
loop_
_entity_poly.entity_id
_entity_poly.type
_entity_poly.pdbx_seq_one_letter_code
_entity_poly.pdbx_strand_id
1 'polypeptide(L)' 'VDVKTVLPRFSGERLDLIVDYLTYCAIPAFVLTETDLLPPTSRLPAAIAILLSSLFHVADLNSKTEEGYFVGFP' A
#
# COMPACT_ATOMS: atom_id res chain seq x y z
N VAL A 1 -12.99 -19.88 12.12
CA VAL A 1 -13.39 -20.60 10.89
C VAL A 1 -12.37 -20.23 9.84
N ASP A 2 -11.67 -21.20 9.27
CA ASP A 2 -10.59 -20.93 8.32
C ASP A 2 -11.19 -20.46 6.98
N VAL A 3 -10.80 -19.26 6.55
CA VAL A 3 -11.34 -18.59 5.34
C VAL A 3 -11.07 -19.43 4.10
N LYS A 4 -9.95 -20.17 4.08
CA LYS A 4 -9.61 -21.07 2.97
C LYS A 4 -10.58 -22.24 2.84
N THR A 5 -11.25 -22.63 3.94
CA THR A 5 -12.24 -23.71 3.94
C THR A 5 -13.61 -23.24 3.45
N VAL A 6 -13.96 -21.96 3.66
CA VAL A 6 -15.27 -21.40 3.29
C VAL A 6 -15.25 -20.79 1.88
N LEU A 7 -14.15 -20.15 1.48
CA LEU A 7 -13.99 -19.47 0.18
C LEU A 7 -12.63 -19.84 -0.45
N PRO A 8 -12.46 -21.06 -0.97
CA PRO A 8 -11.16 -21.58 -1.45
C PRO A 8 -10.60 -20.82 -2.67
N ARG A 9 -11.42 -20.03 -3.36
CA ARG A 9 -11.00 -19.20 -4.50
C ARG A 9 -10.46 -17.82 -4.09
N PHE A 10 -10.67 -17.41 -2.84
CA PHE A 10 -10.31 -16.08 -2.37
C PHE A 10 -9.11 -16.16 -1.43
N SER A 11 -8.11 -15.33 -1.68
CA SER A 11 -6.99 -15.13 -0.77
C SER A 11 -7.23 -13.86 0.02
N GLY A 12 -7.47 -14.00 1.33
CA GLY A 12 -7.59 -12.87 2.25
C GLY A 12 -6.30 -12.04 2.30
N GLU A 13 -5.15 -12.70 2.25
CA GLU A 13 -3.82 -12.07 2.20
C GLU A 13 -3.66 -11.12 0.99
N ARG A 14 -4.09 -11.55 -0.20
CA ARG A 14 -4.03 -10.69 -1.39
C ARG A 14 -4.99 -9.51 -1.30
N LEU A 15 -6.17 -9.72 -0.73
CA LEU A 15 -7.14 -8.65 -0.52
C LEU A 15 -6.61 -7.63 0.50
N ASP A 16 -6.02 -8.11 1.58
CA ASP A 16 -5.37 -7.31 2.62
C ASP A 16 -4.26 -6.42 2.04
N LEU A 17 -3.35 -7.00 1.23
CA LEU A 17 -2.32 -6.25 0.51
C LEU A 17 -2.88 -5.12 -0.38
N ILE A 18 -4.00 -5.36 -1.08
CA ILE A 18 -4.63 -4.33 -1.92
C ILE A 18 -5.21 -3.22 -1.05
N VAL A 19 -5.92 -3.59 0.02
CA VAL A 19 -6.53 -2.62 0.94
C VAL A 19 -5.44 -1.78 1.60
N ASP A 20 -4.38 -2.41 2.08
CA ASP A 20 -3.24 -1.75 2.70
C ASP A 20 -2.59 -0.72 1.75
N TYR A 21 -2.32 -1.11 0.50
CA TYR A 21 -1.74 -0.21 -0.49
C TYR A 21 -2.62 1.02 -0.74
N LEU A 22 -3.94 0.81 -0.84
CA LEU A 22 -4.89 1.91 -1.03
C LEU A 22 -4.91 2.84 0.18
N THR A 23 -4.95 2.30 1.39
CA THR A 23 -5.09 3.11 2.62
C THR A 23 -3.81 3.78 3.05
N TYR A 24 -2.66 3.11 2.94
CA TYR A 24 -1.38 3.61 3.44
C TYR A 24 -0.54 4.33 2.38
N CYS A 25 -0.69 4.02 1.10
CA CYS A 25 0.12 4.64 0.04
C CYS A 25 -0.73 5.59 -0.80
N ALA A 26 -1.86 5.13 -1.33
CA ALA A 26 -2.64 5.89 -2.28
C ALA A 26 -3.36 7.10 -1.65
N ILE A 27 -4.02 6.91 -0.51
CA ILE A 27 -4.70 8.02 0.18
C ILE A 27 -3.71 9.13 0.58
N PRO A 28 -2.58 8.85 1.25
CA PRO A 28 -1.60 9.89 1.58
C PRO A 28 -1.01 10.59 0.35
N ALA A 29 -0.72 9.85 -0.72
CA ALA A 29 -0.25 10.43 -1.97
C ALA A 29 -1.27 11.41 -2.59
N PHE A 30 -2.57 11.06 -2.54
CA PHE A 30 -3.65 11.95 -2.99
C PHE A 30 -3.80 13.19 -2.09
N VAL A 31 -3.77 13.02 -0.77
CA VAL A 31 -3.83 14.17 0.16
C VAL A 31 -2.66 15.12 -0.10
N LEU A 32 -1.48 14.59 -0.43
CA LEU A 32 -0.31 15.41 -0.76
C LEU A 32 -0.48 16.25 -2.04
N THR A 33 -1.33 15.82 -2.99
CA THR A 33 -1.63 16.62 -4.20
C THR A 33 -2.64 17.72 -3.94
N GLU A 34 -3.63 17.46 -3.07
CA GLU A 34 -4.71 18.40 -2.77
C GLU A 34 -4.34 19.46 -1.71
N THR A 35 -3.37 19.15 -0.86
CA THR A 35 -2.96 20.05 0.23
C THR A 35 -1.80 20.95 -0.16
N ASP A 36 -1.69 22.10 0.52
CA ASP A 36 -0.58 23.04 0.34
C ASP A 36 0.68 22.67 1.14
N LEU A 37 0.87 21.38 1.45
CA LEU A 37 2.05 20.89 2.18
C LEU A 37 3.34 21.00 1.37
N LEU A 38 3.24 20.97 0.03
CA LEU A 38 4.37 21.10 -0.88
C LEU A 38 4.15 22.20 -1.93
N PRO A 39 5.23 22.75 -2.52
CA PRO A 39 5.14 23.62 -3.70
C PRO A 39 4.30 22.99 -4.82
N PRO A 40 3.49 23.77 -5.56
CA PRO A 40 2.58 23.22 -6.59
C PRO A 40 3.28 22.34 -7.64
N THR A 41 4.52 22.67 -8.00
CA THR A 41 5.32 21.94 -8.99
C THR A 41 5.85 20.60 -8.49
N SER A 42 5.98 20.40 -7.17
CA SER A 42 6.53 19.17 -6.59
C SER A 42 5.47 18.21 -6.05
N ARG A 43 4.22 18.64 -5.88
CA ARG A 43 3.11 17.80 -5.39
C ARG A 43 2.92 16.53 -6.22
N LEU A 44 2.74 16.68 -7.52
CA LEU A 44 2.49 15.55 -8.42
C LEU A 44 3.72 14.62 -8.54
N PRO A 45 4.95 15.12 -8.75
CA PRO A 45 6.14 14.26 -8.71
C PRO A 45 6.32 13.50 -7.38
N ALA A 46 6.04 14.13 -6.24
CA ALA A 46 6.15 13.49 -4.94
C ALA A 46 5.12 12.37 -4.76
N ALA A 47 3.86 12.61 -5.16
CA ALA A 47 2.82 11.59 -5.13
C ALA A 47 3.17 10.38 -6.03
N ILE A 48 3.68 10.63 -7.24
CA ILE A 48 4.15 9.58 -8.14
C ILE A 48 5.30 8.79 -7.51
N ALA A 49 6.27 9.48 -6.91
CA ALA A 49 7.41 8.84 -6.25
C ALA A 49 6.95 7.90 -5.12
N ILE A 50 6.04 8.36 -4.25
CA ILE A 50 5.46 7.56 -3.16
C ILE A 50 4.79 6.31 -3.72
N LEU A 51 3.90 6.45 -4.71
CA LEU A 51 3.16 5.32 -5.28
C LEU A 51 4.07 4.27 -5.90
N LEU A 52 5.11 4.72 -6.64
CA LEU A 52 6.06 3.83 -7.32
C LEU A 52 7.04 3.17 -6.35
N SER A 53 7.54 3.88 -5.33
CA SER A 53 8.40 3.28 -4.30
C SER A 53 7.64 2.25 -3.48
N SER A 54 6.38 2.53 -3.11
CA SER A 54 5.57 1.61 -2.35
C SER A 54 5.19 0.36 -3.16
N LEU A 55 5.00 0.48 -4.48
CA LEU A 55 4.83 -0.69 -5.36
C LEU A 55 6.03 -1.64 -5.32
N PHE A 56 7.24 -1.10 -5.19
CA PHE A 56 8.44 -1.91 -5.04
C PHE A 56 8.43 -2.68 -3.72
N HIS A 57 7.95 -2.06 -2.64
CA HIS A 57 7.81 -2.71 -1.33
C HIS A 57 6.71 -3.77 -1.33
N VAL A 58 5.55 -3.48 -1.93
CA VAL A 58 4.44 -4.44 -2.05
C VAL A 58 4.76 -5.62 -2.97
N ALA A 59 5.67 -5.43 -3.94
CA ALA A 59 6.15 -6.51 -4.80
C ALA A 59 7.18 -7.44 -4.13
N ASP A 60 7.80 -7.01 -3.01
CA ASP A 60 8.72 -7.86 -2.25
C ASP A 60 7.94 -8.92 -1.46
N LEU A 61 8.24 -10.20 -1.75
CA LEU A 61 7.64 -11.36 -1.08
C LEU A 61 8.06 -11.49 0.39
N ASN A 62 9.05 -10.71 0.84
CA ASN A 62 9.47 -10.61 2.25
C ASN A 62 8.97 -9.32 2.93
N SER A 63 8.08 -8.55 2.31
CA SER A 63 7.61 -7.27 2.86
C SER A 63 6.73 -7.42 4.11
N LYS A 64 6.20 -8.63 4.38
CA LYS A 64 5.37 -8.93 5.56
C LYS A 64 6.05 -9.93 6.49
N THR A 65 5.95 -9.70 7.80
CA THR A 65 6.33 -10.66 8.85
C THR A 65 5.45 -11.90 8.78
N GLU A 66 5.86 -13.00 9.42
CA GLU A 66 5.03 -14.23 9.54
C GLU A 66 3.67 -13.99 10.19
N GLU A 67 3.52 -12.86 10.91
CA GLU A 67 2.27 -12.42 11.55
C GLU A 67 1.42 -11.47 10.68
N GLY A 68 1.89 -11.12 9.48
CA GLY A 68 1.16 -10.32 8.49
C GLY A 68 1.38 -8.80 8.54
N TYR A 69 2.29 -8.30 9.38
CA TYR A 69 2.62 -6.87 9.46
C TYR A 69 3.70 -6.49 8.45
N PHE A 70 3.65 -5.27 7.89
CA PHE A 70 4.76 -4.78 7.05
C PHE A 70 6.04 -4.64 7.87
N VAL A 71 7.15 -5.13 7.32
CA VAL A 71 8.50 -4.88 7.86
C VAL A 71 8.96 -3.52 7.36
N GLY A 72 9.02 -2.53 8.24
CA GLY A 72 9.44 -1.16 7.92
C GLY A 72 8.29 -0.25 7.51
N PHE A 73 8.58 0.71 6.62
CA PHE A 73 7.59 1.64 6.07
C PHE A 73 7.12 1.14 4.70
N PRO A 74 5.81 1.01 4.42
CA PRO A 74 5.31 0.70 3.08
C PRO A 74 5.43 1.86 2.09
#